data_AF-A0A7V3AMI9-F1
#
_entry.id   AF-A0A7V3AMI9-F1
#
_cell.length_a   1.000
_cell.length_b   1.000
_cell.length_c   1.000
_cell.angle_alpha   90.00
_cell.angle_beta   90.00
_cell.angle_gamma   90.00
#
_symmetry.space_group_name_H-M   'P 1'
#
loop_
_entity.id
_entity.type
_entity.pdbx_description
1 polymer ?
#
loop_
_entity_poly.entity_id
_entity_poly.type
_entity_poly.pdbx_seq_one_letter_code
_entity_poly.pdbx_strand_id
1 'polypeptide(L)'
;MNPVEPVIRLNPITRRLRLVGLVALLALTACAARLAFYNDMKAFMRAGDYAKADALIEQSKKTQYGEKNALLYWFDKGIVAHYAGRYEESIAAFERADKLGDELFTKSVTQAAASFILSDNTMDYAGEDFERVAVH
;
A
#
# COMPACT_ATOMS: atom_id res chain seq x y z
N MET A 1 -57.87 -8.13 8.76
CA MET A 1 -57.23 -7.23 9.74
C MET A 1 -55.73 -7.30 9.45
N ASN A 2 -55.15 -6.32 8.74
CA ASN A 2 -53.71 -6.30 8.48
C ASN A 2 -53.04 -5.33 9.45
N PRO A 3 -51.94 -5.72 10.13
CA PRO A 3 -51.23 -4.82 11.03
C PRO A 3 -50.51 -3.75 10.23
N VAL A 4 -50.70 -2.49 10.63
CA VAL A 4 -50.00 -1.35 10.04
C VAL A 4 -48.61 -1.31 10.67
N GLU A 5 -47.57 -1.66 9.91
CA GLU A 5 -46.19 -1.52 10.40
C GLU A 5 -45.82 -0.04 10.59
N PRO A 6 -45.17 0.34 11.71
CA PRO A 6 -44.75 1.71 11.92
C PRO A 6 -43.59 2.06 10.98
N VAL A 7 -43.86 2.93 10.01
CA VAL A 7 -42.82 3.50 9.15
C VAL A 7 -41.99 4.48 9.98
N ILE A 8 -40.87 4.01 10.53
CA ILE A 8 -39.91 4.83 11.28
C ILE A 8 -39.32 5.88 10.32
N ARG A 9 -39.85 7.10 10.37
CA ARG A 9 -39.36 8.27 9.62
C ARG A 9 -38.12 8.82 10.33
N LEU A 10 -36.94 8.43 9.87
CA LEU A 10 -35.68 8.98 10.35
C LEU A 10 -35.54 10.47 9.98
N ASN A 11 -35.31 11.32 10.97
CA ASN A 11 -35.04 12.75 10.80
C ASN A 11 -33.82 12.96 9.86
N PRO A 12 -33.84 13.90 8.91
CA PRO A 12 -32.69 14.21 8.07
C PRO A 12 -31.38 14.45 8.85
N ILE A 13 -31.45 14.98 10.07
CA ILE A 13 -30.29 15.17 10.96
C ILE A 13 -29.69 13.83 11.40
N THR A 14 -30.53 12.88 11.84
CA THR A 14 -30.06 11.55 12.28
C THR A 14 -29.58 10.71 11.11
N ARG A 15 -30.14 10.91 9.90
CA ARG A 15 -29.66 10.30 8.66
C ARG A 15 -28.27 10.81 8.27
N ARG A 16 -28.01 12.12 8.41
CA ARG A 16 -26.68 12.72 8.17
C ARG A 16 -25.64 12.25 9.19
N LEU A 17 -26.00 12.20 10.48
CA LEU A 17 -25.12 11.69 11.53
C LEU A 17 -24.73 10.22 11.30
N ARG A 18 -25.69 9.38 10.89
CA ARG A 18 -25.43 7.99 10.52
C ARG A 18 -24.54 7.86 9.29
N LEU A 19 -24.72 8.72 8.29
CA LEU A 19 -23.88 8.71 7.08
C LEU A 19 -22.44 9.09 7.41
N VAL A 20 -22.24 10.13 8.23
CA VAL A 20 -20.91 10.56 8.68
C VAL A 20 -20.25 9.46 9.52
N GLY A 21 -20.99 8.83 10.43
CA GLY A 21 -20.49 7.69 11.21
C GLY A 21 -20.09 6.49 10.35
N LEU A 22 -20.87 6.16 9.32
CA LEU A 22 -20.56 5.07 8.39
C LEU A 22 -19.30 5.38 7.54
N VAL A 23 -19.16 6.61 7.05
CA VAL A 23 -17.97 7.04 6.28
C VAL A 23 -16.72 7.05 7.15
N ALA A 24 -16.81 7.52 8.39
CA ALA A 24 -15.71 7.48 9.34
C ALA A 24 -15.27 6.04 9.65
N LEU A 25 -16.22 5.12 9.80
CA LEU A 25 -15.93 3.69 10.01
C LEU A 25 -15.24 3.05 8.80
N LEU A 26 -15.66 3.41 7.58
CA LEU A 26 -15.04 2.92 6.34
C LEU A 26 -13.60 3.42 6.18
N ALA A 27 -13.32 4.67 6.55
CA ALA A 27 -11.98 5.27 6.43
C ALA A 27 -10.93 4.61 7.35
N LEU A 28 -11.34 4.09 8.51
CA LEU A 28 -10.44 3.47 9.49
C LEU A 28 -9.92 2.08 9.05
N THR A 29 -10.59 1.42 8.11
CA THR A 29 -10.23 0.04 7.70
C THR A 29 -8.96 -0.04 6.85
N ALA A 30 -8.62 1.04 6.13
CA ALA A 30 -7.47 1.06 5.23
C ALA A 30 -6.11 0.92 5.96
N CYS A 31 -5.96 1.56 7.13
CA CYS A 31 -4.72 1.47 7.91
C CYS A 31 -4.54 0.06 8.52
N ALA A 32 -5.62 -0.54 8.99
CA ALA A 32 -5.59 -1.87 9.58
C ALA A 32 -5.18 -2.95 8.56
N ALA A 33 -5.69 -2.85 7.32
CA ALA A 33 -5.38 -3.80 6.26
C ALA A 33 -3.88 -3.78 5.87
N ARG A 34 -3.27 -2.59 5.76
CA ARG A 34 -1.85 -2.47 5.42
C ARG A 34 -0.94 -2.96 6.55
N LEU A 35 -1.30 -2.69 7.80
CA LEU A 35 -0.54 -3.19 8.95
C LEU A 35 -0.59 -4.72 9.05
N ALA A 36 -1.77 -5.32 8.82
CA ALA A 36 -1.95 -6.76 8.79
C ALA A 36 -1.08 -7.41 7.69
N PHE A 37 -1.08 -6.84 6.48
CA PHE A 37 -0.24 -7.30 5.37
C PHE A 37 1.25 -7.40 5.75
N TYR A 38 1.84 -6.34 6.32
CA TYR A 38 3.25 -6.36 6.72
C TYR A 38 3.52 -7.32 7.87
N ASN A 39 2.58 -7.49 8.80
CA ASN A 39 2.72 -8.45 9.89
C ASN A 39 2.73 -9.88 9.39
N ASP A 40 1.85 -10.22 8.45
CA ASP A 40 1.80 -11.55 7.83
C ASP A 40 3.06 -11.84 7.02
N MET A 41 3.51 -10.87 6.21
CA MET A 41 4.77 -10.98 5.47
C MET A 41 5.95 -11.24 6.41
N LYS A 42 6.08 -10.44 7.49
CA LYS A 42 7.14 -10.61 8.50
C LYS A 42 7.03 -11.95 9.23
N ALA A 43 5.82 -12.45 9.47
CA ALA A 43 5.61 -13.76 10.08
C ALA A 43 6.12 -14.90 9.18
N PHE A 44 5.79 -14.87 7.88
CA PHE A 44 6.32 -15.84 6.91
C PHE A 44 7.84 -15.78 6.80
N MET A 45 8.40 -14.57 6.73
CA MET A 45 9.85 -14.35 6.70
C MET A 45 10.57 -14.92 7.93
N ARG A 46 10.03 -14.70 9.14
CA ARG A 46 10.58 -15.25 10.39
C ARG A 46 10.46 -16.76 10.47
N ALA A 47 9.42 -17.34 9.86
CA ALA A 47 9.24 -18.78 9.76
C ALA A 47 10.12 -19.44 8.68
N GLY A 48 10.85 -18.66 7.88
CA GLY A 48 11.60 -19.15 6.73
C GLY A 48 10.73 -19.56 5.54
N ASP A 49 9.43 -19.24 5.57
CA ASP A 49 8.47 -19.57 4.51
C ASP A 49 8.45 -18.46 3.45
N TYR A 50 9.58 -18.31 2.76
CA TYR A 50 9.77 -17.26 1.77
C TYR A 50 8.84 -17.41 0.56
N ALA A 51 8.39 -18.63 0.26
CA ALA A 51 7.44 -18.89 -0.81
C ALA A 51 6.08 -18.24 -0.52
N LYS A 52 5.58 -18.34 0.73
CA LYS A 52 4.35 -17.65 1.13
C LYS A 52 4.52 -16.14 1.21
N ALA A 53 5.66 -15.66 1.69
CA ALA A 53 5.95 -14.22 1.69
C ALA A 53 5.91 -13.65 0.26
N ASP A 54 6.53 -14.35 -0.70
CA ASP A 54 6.56 -13.94 -2.10
C ASP A 54 5.16 -13.95 -2.74
N ALA A 55 4.40 -15.03 -2.50
CA ALA A 55 3.02 -15.14 -2.99
C ALA A 55 2.10 -14.07 -2.41
N LEU A 56 2.27 -13.72 -1.13
CA LEU A 56 1.52 -12.66 -0.47
C LEU A 56 1.80 -11.29 -1.12
N ILE A 57 3.06 -10.99 -1.44
CA ILE A 57 3.45 -9.76 -2.14
C ILE A 57 2.81 -9.70 -3.53
N GLU A 58 2.89 -10.79 -4.30
CA GLU A 58 2.29 -10.86 -5.65
C GLU A 58 0.78 -10.66 -5.62
N GLN A 59 0.08 -11.36 -4.73
CA GLN A 59 -1.37 -11.24 -4.59
C GLN A 59 -1.79 -9.82 -4.18
N SER A 60 -0.92 -9.14 -3.42
CA SER A 60 -1.19 -7.81 -2.86
C SER A 60 -0.71 -6.66 -3.73
N LYS A 61 -0.13 -6.94 -4.91
CA LYS A 61 0.45 -5.93 -5.82
C LYS A 61 -0.47 -4.74 -6.08
N LYS A 62 -1.75 -4.98 -6.35
CA LYS A 62 -2.72 -3.91 -6.65
C LYS A 62 -3.30 -3.25 -5.40
N THR A 63 -3.52 -4.02 -4.34
CA THR A 63 -4.27 -3.56 -3.16
C THR A 63 -3.39 -2.85 -2.13
N GLN A 64 -2.17 -3.34 -1.92
CA GLN A 64 -1.26 -2.80 -0.90
C GLN A 64 -0.22 -1.84 -1.47
N TYR A 65 0.21 -2.05 -2.71
CA TYR A 65 1.19 -1.19 -3.37
C TYR A 65 0.50 -0.22 -4.35
N GLY A 66 -0.21 -0.78 -5.35
CA GLY A 66 -0.74 0.01 -6.46
C GLY A 66 0.38 0.62 -7.31
N GLU A 67 0.02 1.46 -8.29
CA GLU A 67 1.02 2.03 -9.21
C GLU A 67 1.97 3.01 -8.52
N LYS A 68 1.48 3.78 -7.53
CA LYS A 68 2.25 4.79 -6.80
C LYS A 68 3.39 4.24 -5.95
N ASN A 69 3.31 2.96 -5.56
CA ASN A 69 4.31 2.30 -4.73
C ASN A 69 4.97 1.13 -5.50
N ALA A 70 5.05 1.25 -6.83
CA ALA A 70 5.67 0.23 -7.68
C ALA A 70 7.13 -0.04 -7.28
N LEU A 71 7.89 1.00 -6.89
CA LEU A 71 9.25 0.85 -6.37
C LEU A 71 9.28 -0.07 -5.14
N LEU A 72 8.44 0.24 -4.15
CA LEU A 72 8.38 -0.52 -2.89
C LEU A 72 7.99 -1.99 -3.12
N TYR A 73 7.10 -2.26 -4.09
CA TYR A 73 6.78 -3.63 -4.49
C TYR A 73 8.02 -4.40 -4.96
N TRP A 74 8.84 -3.81 -5.82
CA TRP A 74 10.05 -4.46 -6.31
C TRP A 74 11.12 -4.58 -5.24
N PHE A 75 11.22 -3.59 -4.35
CA PHE A 75 12.11 -3.63 -3.20
C PHE A 75 11.76 -4.81 -2.27
N ASP A 76 10.50 -4.93 -1.86
CA ASP A 76 10.04 -6.02 -0.98
C ASP A 76 10.22 -7.39 -1.64
N LYS A 77 9.97 -7.52 -2.96
CA LYS A 77 10.29 -8.73 -3.74
C LYS A 77 11.79 -9.07 -3.66
N GLY A 78 12.65 -8.08 -3.84
CA GLY A 78 14.10 -8.25 -3.77
C GLY A 78 14.58 -8.72 -2.41
N ILE A 79 14.01 -8.16 -1.32
CA ILE A 79 14.29 -8.57 0.05
C ILE A 79 13.86 -10.02 0.29
N VAL A 80 12.62 -10.39 -0.06
CA VAL A 80 12.14 -11.77 0.13
C VAL A 80 12.98 -12.78 -0.66
N ALA A 81 13.32 -12.46 -1.92
CA ALA A 81 14.17 -13.31 -2.74
C ALA A 81 15.59 -13.45 -2.16
N HIS A 82 16.17 -12.36 -1.64
CA HIS A 82 17.49 -12.37 -1.00
C HIS A 82 17.54 -13.33 0.18
N TYR A 83 16.61 -13.20 1.12
CA TYR A 83 16.56 -14.07 2.30
C TYR A 83 16.23 -15.52 1.95
N ALA A 84 15.58 -15.76 0.81
CA ALA A 84 15.35 -17.10 0.30
C ALA A 84 16.57 -17.73 -0.41
N GLY A 85 17.69 -17.00 -0.52
CA GLY A 85 18.88 -17.44 -1.26
C GLY A 85 18.71 -17.40 -2.79
N ARG A 86 17.66 -16.76 -3.31
CA ARG A 86 17.41 -16.59 -4.75
C ARG A 86 18.04 -15.29 -5.22
N TYR A 87 19.36 -15.26 -5.28
CA TYR A 87 20.12 -14.02 -5.48
C TYR A 87 19.91 -13.41 -6.86
N GLU A 88 19.75 -14.21 -7.91
CA GLU A 88 19.49 -13.71 -9.26
C GLU A 88 18.15 -12.98 -9.34
N GLU A 89 17.11 -13.56 -8.72
CA GLU A 89 15.79 -12.91 -8.61
C GLU A 89 15.84 -11.65 -7.76
N SER A 90 16.63 -11.68 -6.68
CA SER A 90 16.82 -10.54 -5.79
C SER A 90 17.47 -9.37 -6.52
N ILE A 91 18.57 -9.62 -7.24
CA ILE A 91 19.27 -8.61 -8.04
C ILE A 91 18.33 -8.03 -9.10
N ALA A 92 17.63 -8.88 -9.86
CA ALA A 92 16.71 -8.41 -10.89
C ALA A 92 15.56 -7.54 -10.32
N ALA A 93 15.08 -7.86 -9.12
CA ALA A 93 14.07 -7.07 -8.44
C ALA A 93 14.64 -5.72 -7.95
N PHE A 94 15.84 -5.71 -7.37
CA PHE A 94 16.50 -4.48 -6.93
C PHE A 94 16.87 -3.56 -8.10
N GLU A 95 17.39 -4.09 -9.21
CA GLU A 95 17.63 -3.30 -10.43
C GLU A 95 16.36 -2.62 -10.93
N ARG A 96 15.22 -3.31 -10.79
CA ARG A 96 13.91 -2.76 -11.17
C ARG A 96 13.42 -1.69 -10.22
N ALA A 97 13.68 -1.84 -8.92
CA ALA A 97 13.41 -0.82 -7.91
C ALA A 97 14.31 0.42 -8.12
N ASP A 98 15.60 0.23 -8.40
CA ASP A 98 16.57 1.30 -8.65
C ASP A 98 16.17 2.15 -9.87
N LYS A 99 15.87 1.48 -11.00
CA LYS A 99 15.38 2.17 -12.19
C LYS A 99 14.10 2.98 -11.94
N LEU A 100 13.17 2.42 -11.17
CA LEU A 100 11.96 3.16 -10.77
C LEU A 100 12.30 4.32 -9.85
N GLY A 101 13.29 4.18 -8.98
CA GLY A 101 13.78 5.25 -8.11
C GLY A 101 14.24 6.45 -8.92
N ASP A 102 15.03 6.25 -9.95
CA ASP A 102 15.50 7.33 -10.83
C ASP A 102 14.36 8.00 -11.62
N GLU A 103 13.43 7.20 -12.15
CA GLU A 103 12.25 7.71 -12.86
C GLU A 103 11.33 8.51 -11.94
N LEU A 104 11.08 7.98 -10.73
CA LEU A 104 10.22 8.61 -9.73
C LEU A 104 10.88 9.81 -9.07
N PHE A 105 12.21 9.83 -8.91
CA PHE A 105 12.95 11.00 -8.44
C PHE A 105 12.82 12.16 -9.43
N THR A 106 12.93 11.88 -10.73
CA THR A 106 12.73 12.90 -11.77
C THR A 106 11.29 13.45 -11.75
N LYS A 107 10.31 12.56 -11.57
CA LYS A 107 8.90 12.95 -11.40
C LYS A 107 8.65 13.68 -10.10
N SER A 108 9.26 13.28 -8.98
CA SER A 108 9.01 13.86 -7.66
C SER A 108 9.48 15.31 -7.60
N VAL A 109 10.59 15.66 -8.26
CA VAL A 109 11.01 17.07 -8.44
C VAL A 109 9.91 17.89 -9.16
N THR A 110 9.30 17.31 -10.20
CA THR A 110 8.21 17.97 -10.94
C THR A 110 6.90 17.98 -10.14
N GLN A 111 6.59 16.89 -9.43
CA GLN A 111 5.40 16.73 -8.59
C GLN A 111 5.49 17.59 -7.33
N ALA A 112 6.68 17.90 -6.81
CA ALA A 112 6.87 18.78 -5.65
C ALA A 112 6.42 20.21 -5.96
N ALA A 113 6.66 20.70 -7.18
CA ALA A 113 6.11 21.99 -7.62
C ALA A 113 4.57 21.95 -7.72
N ALA A 114 4.01 20.82 -8.13
CA ALA A 114 2.56 20.62 -8.21
C ALA A 114 1.91 20.39 -6.83
N SER A 115 2.61 19.77 -5.88
CA SER A 115 2.09 19.44 -4.55
C SER A 115 1.89 20.70 -3.70
N PHE A 116 2.72 21.73 -3.93
CA PHE A 116 2.53 23.07 -3.37
C PHE A 116 1.17 23.69 -3.73
N ILE A 117 0.61 23.33 -4.89
CA ILE A 117 -0.67 23.86 -5.39
C ILE A 117 -1.82 22.89 -5.06
N LEU A 118 -1.58 21.58 -5.18
CA LEU A 118 -2.60 20.54 -5.05
C LEU A 118 -2.56 19.85 -3.67
N SER A 119 -1.61 18.94 -3.48
CA SER A 119 -1.39 18.16 -2.25
C SER A 119 -0.23 17.19 -2.45
N ASP A 120 0.49 16.85 -1.38
CA ASP A 120 1.54 15.81 -1.38
C ASP A 120 1.00 14.41 -1.75
N ASN A 121 -0.31 14.17 -1.64
CA ASN A 121 -0.91 12.92 -2.08
C ASN A 121 -0.83 12.72 -3.62
N THR A 122 -0.35 13.71 -4.37
CA THR A 122 -0.09 13.61 -5.81
C THR A 122 1.29 13.03 -6.14
N MET A 123 2.17 12.89 -5.14
CA MET A 123 3.50 12.34 -5.34
C MET A 123 3.50 10.81 -5.39
N ASP A 124 4.37 10.27 -6.24
CA ASP A 124 4.71 8.86 -6.25
C ASP A 124 5.85 8.57 -5.25
N TYR A 125 5.89 7.36 -4.66
CA TYR A 125 6.90 7.01 -3.66
C TYR A 125 8.26 6.70 -4.33
N ALA A 126 9.22 7.61 -4.21
CA ALA A 126 10.53 7.52 -4.86
C ALA A 126 11.60 6.72 -4.07
N GLY A 127 11.25 6.17 -2.90
CA GLY A 127 12.18 5.45 -2.03
C GLY A 127 12.94 6.37 -1.07
N GLU A 128 13.13 5.91 0.16
CA GLU A 128 13.91 6.62 1.19
C GLU A 128 15.42 6.44 0.95
N ASP A 129 16.25 7.34 1.51
CA ASP A 129 17.71 7.32 1.31
C ASP A 129 18.36 5.95 1.61
N PHE A 130 17.91 5.29 2.68
CA PHE A 130 18.44 3.97 3.08
C PHE A 130 17.99 2.84 2.15
N GLU A 131 16.83 2.97 1.50
CA GLU A 131 16.34 1.98 0.52
C GLU A 131 17.10 2.12 -0.79
N ARG A 132 17.36 3.37 -1.21
CA ARG A 132 18.15 3.66 -2.41
C ARG A 132 19.59 3.17 -2.30
N VAL A 133 20.21 3.31 -1.12
CA VAL A 133 21.55 2.74 -0.88
C VAL A 133 21.54 1.21 -0.90
N ALA A 134 20.45 0.57 -0.49
CA ALA A 134 20.36 -0.90 -0.49
C ALA A 134 20.21 -1.52 -1.89
N VAL A 135 19.80 -0.73 -2.89
CA VAL A 135 19.65 -1.20 -4.28
C VAL A 135 20.78 -0.79 -5.22
N HIS A 136 21.69 0.11 -4.78
CA HIS A 136 22.81 0.63 -5.55
C HIS A 136 24.11 -0.11 -5.23
#